data_AF-A0A9D6BFM2-F1
#
_entry.id   AF-A0A9D6BFM2-F1
#
_cell.length_a   1.000
_cell.length_b   1.000
_cell.length_c   1.000
_cell.angle_alpha   90.00
_cell.angle_beta   90.00
_cell.angle_gamma   90.00
#
_symmetry.space_group_name_H-M   'P 1'
#
loop_
_entity.id
_entity.type
_entity.pdbx_description
1 polymer ?
#
loop_
_entity_poly.entity_id
_entity_poly.type
_entity_poly.pdbx_seq_one_letter_code
_entity_poly.pdbx_strand_id
1 'polypeptide(L)'
;MSEDFYAYVRGRTDVVPEGHTEAGMRVYRHLVHLGASQAIEAQHPEVRQQLGEDAWRALIEDFVRQSEWTSHFYGDLPDEFLAYLDRVRA
;
A
#
# COMPACT_ATOMS: atom_id res chain seq x y z
N MET A 1 -11.11 -10.46 8.53
CA MET A 1 -9.84 -11.17 8.23
C MET A 1 -8.92 -11.02 9.44
N SER A 2 -7.89 -11.86 9.59
CA SER A 2 -7.00 -11.83 10.76
C SER A 2 -5.98 -10.68 10.69
N GLU A 3 -5.41 -10.32 11.83
CA GLU A 3 -4.30 -9.35 11.91
C GLU A 3 -3.10 -9.80 11.07
N ASP A 4 -2.76 -11.10 11.10
CA ASP A 4 -1.69 -11.68 10.29
C ASP A 4 -1.93 -11.51 8.78
N PHE A 5 -3.17 -11.66 8.33
CA PHE A 5 -3.54 -11.40 6.94
C PHE A 5 -3.24 -9.95 6.57
N TYR A 6 -3.69 -8.99 7.39
CA TYR A 6 -3.46 -7.57 7.14
C TYR A 6 -1.98 -7.21 7.20
N ALA A 7 -1.22 -7.79 8.12
CA ALA A 7 0.22 -7.60 8.21
C ALA A 7 0.94 -8.09 6.95
N TYR A 8 0.56 -9.26 6.41
CA TYR A 8 1.15 -9.78 5.18
C TYR A 8 0.83 -8.91 3.97
N VAL A 9 -0.44 -8.58 3.74
CA VAL A 9 -0.84 -7.82 2.55
C VAL A 9 -0.31 -6.39 2.56
N ARG A 10 -0.05 -5.82 3.74
CA ARG A 10 0.63 -4.53 3.89
C ARG A 10 2.16 -4.61 3.83
N GLY A 11 2.74 -5.80 3.67
CA GLY A 11 4.20 -5.96 3.62
C GLY A 11 4.90 -5.64 4.94
N ARG A 12 4.22 -5.83 6.08
CA ARG A 12 4.79 -5.76 7.44
C ARG A 12 5.43 -7.08 7.87
N THR A 13 5.03 -8.17 7.23
CA THR A 13 5.61 -9.51 7.42
C THR A 13 5.55 -10.28 6.11
N ASP A 14 6.47 -11.22 5.92
CA ASP A 14 6.45 -12.20 4.83
C ASP A 14 5.96 -13.58 5.29
N VAL A 15 5.52 -13.70 6.54
CA VAL A 15 4.93 -14.93 7.08
C VAL A 15 3.52 -15.09 6.53
N VAL A 16 3.30 -16.15 5.74
CA VAL A 16 1.99 -16.51 5.21
C VAL A 16 1.06 -16.89 6.36
N PRO A 17 -0.13 -16.25 6.50
CA PRO A 17 -1.09 -16.58 7.55
C PRO A 17 -1.60 -18.02 7.43
N GLU A 18 -1.93 -18.64 8.56
CA GLU A 18 -2.50 -19.98 8.59
C GLU A 18 -3.78 -20.07 7.73
N GLY A 19 -3.98 -21.20 7.06
CA GLY A 19 -5.12 -21.43 6.18
C GLY A 19 -5.03 -20.75 4.80
N HIS A 20 -3.94 -20.03 4.50
CA HIS A 20 -3.73 -19.39 3.21
C HIS A 20 -2.58 -20.05 2.43
N THR A 21 -2.64 -19.96 1.11
CA THR A 21 -1.52 -20.35 0.25
C THR A 21 -0.63 -19.15 -0.03
N GLU A 22 0.67 -19.38 -0.15
CA GLU A 22 1.64 -18.32 -0.49
C GLU A 22 1.27 -17.64 -1.83
N ALA A 23 0.88 -18.44 -2.84
CA ALA A 23 0.47 -17.92 -4.13
C ALA A 23 -0.73 -16.97 -4.04
N GLY A 24 -1.77 -17.35 -3.27
CA GLY A 24 -2.94 -16.50 -3.05
C GLY A 24 -2.56 -15.21 -2.32
N MET A 25 -1.73 -15.31 -1.28
CA MET A 25 -1.30 -14.14 -0.51
C MET A 25 -0.44 -13.17 -1.33
N ARG A 26 0.43 -13.67 -2.23
CA ARG A 26 1.16 -12.81 -3.19
C ARG A 26 0.22 -12.04 -4.11
N VAL A 27 -0.86 -12.68 -4.59
CA VAL A 27 -1.89 -11.99 -5.39
C VAL A 27 -2.58 -10.90 -4.58
N TYR A 28 -2.99 -11.19 -3.33
CA TYR A 28 -3.62 -10.18 -2.47
C TYR A 28 -2.70 -8.98 -2.21
N ARG A 29 -1.42 -9.23 -1.86
CA ARG A 29 -0.43 -8.17 -1.67
C ARG A 29 -0.27 -7.32 -2.93
N HIS A 30 -0.18 -7.96 -4.10
CA HIS A 30 -0.10 -7.25 -5.37
C HIS A 30 -1.34 -6.39 -5.65
N LEU A 31 -2.55 -6.90 -5.39
CA LEU A 31 -3.79 -6.15 -5.59
C LEU A 31 -3.89 -4.93 -4.65
N VAL A 32 -3.44 -5.06 -3.40
CA VAL A 32 -3.40 -3.92 -2.46
C VAL A 32 -2.43 -2.84 -2.96
N HIS A 33 -1.21 -3.23 -3.37
CA HIS A 33 -0.25 -2.31 -3.96
C HIS A 33 -0.81 -1.64 -5.21
N LEU A 34 -1.40 -2.42 -6.13
CA LEU A 34 -1.96 -1.91 -7.38
C LEU A 34 -3.09 -0.92 -7.13
N GLY A 35 -4.02 -1.24 -6.24
CA GLY A 35 -5.13 -0.35 -5.89
C GLY A 35 -4.65 0.94 -5.24
N ALA A 36 -3.68 0.86 -4.34
CA ALA A 36 -3.07 2.04 -3.73
C ALA A 36 -2.36 2.91 -4.77
N SER A 37 -1.52 2.30 -5.62
CA SER A 37 -0.84 2.99 -6.71
C SER A 37 -1.83 3.73 -7.62
N GLN A 38 -2.90 3.06 -8.07
CA GLN A 38 -3.89 3.67 -8.96
C GLN A 38 -4.66 4.81 -8.29
N ALA A 39 -5.00 4.66 -7.00
CA ALA A 39 -5.71 5.69 -6.26
C ALA A 39 -4.86 6.97 -6.09
N ILE A 40 -3.57 6.81 -5.74
CA ILE A 40 -2.67 7.95 -5.57
C ILE A 40 -2.31 8.57 -6.93
N GLU A 41 -2.04 7.75 -7.94
CA GLU A 41 -1.74 8.23 -9.30
C GLU A 41 -2.92 9.03 -9.90
N ALA A 42 -4.16 8.61 -9.64
CA ALA A 42 -5.33 9.33 -10.14
C ALA A 42 -5.45 10.76 -9.58
N GLN A 43 -4.95 11.01 -8.36
CA GLN A 43 -4.98 12.34 -7.72
C GLN A 43 -3.68 13.13 -7.90
N HIS A 44 -2.56 12.43 -8.08
CA HIS A 44 -1.21 13.02 -8.14
C HIS A 44 -0.38 12.42 -9.30
N PRO A 45 -0.83 12.51 -10.56
CA PRO A 45 -0.16 11.89 -11.69
C PRO A 45 1.25 12.44 -11.96
N GLU A 46 1.54 13.67 -11.52
CA GLU A 46 2.84 14.33 -11.67
C GLU A 46 3.91 13.70 -10.76
N VAL A 47 3.52 13.12 -9.62
CA VAL A 47 4.45 12.53 -8.65
C VAL A 47 5.14 11.31 -9.26
N ARG A 48 4.36 10.40 -9.86
CA ARG A 48 4.90 9.22 -10.58
C ARG A 48 5.83 9.63 -11.73
N GLN A 49 5.41 10.64 -12.51
CA GLN A 49 6.21 11.14 -13.64
C GLN A 49 7.57 11.70 -13.21
N GLN A 50 7.64 12.37 -12.05
CA GLN A 50 8.88 12.94 -11.54
C GLN A 50 9.79 11.91 -10.88
N LEU A 51 9.22 10.94 -10.15
CA LEU A 51 9.99 9.92 -9.44
C LEU A 51 10.52 8.82 -10.36
N GLY A 52 9.79 8.50 -11.44
CA GLY A 52 10.02 7.30 -12.22
C GLY A 52 9.53 6.03 -11.50
N GLU A 53 9.51 4.92 -12.23
CA GLU A 53 8.81 3.70 -11.81
C GLU A 53 9.35 3.05 -10.53
N ASP A 54 10.68 2.99 -10.36
CA ASP A 54 11.28 2.32 -9.21
C ASP A 54 11.06 3.08 -7.90
N ALA A 55 11.22 4.41 -7.93
CA ALA A 55 10.97 5.26 -6.77
C ALA A 55 9.48 5.36 -6.46
N TRP A 56 8.62 5.38 -7.48
CA TRP A 56 7.17 5.30 -7.30
C TRP A 56 6.75 3.99 -6.60
N ARG A 57 7.24 2.84 -7.08
CA ARG A 57 6.95 1.54 -6.45
C ARG A 57 7.39 1.51 -4.99
N ALA A 58 8.61 1.94 -4.69
CA ALA A 58 9.13 1.99 -3.33
C ALA A 58 8.29 2.90 -2.41
N LEU A 59 7.85 4.06 -2.93
CA LEU A 59 6.98 4.99 -2.20
C LEU A 59 5.62 4.37 -1.88
N ILE A 60 4.98 3.69 -2.83
CA ILE A 60 3.68 3.04 -2.61
C ILE A 60 3.81 1.85 -1.66
N GLU A 61 4.87 1.04 -1.77
CA GLU A 61 5.14 -0.06 -0.84
C GLU A 61 5.30 0.45 0.60
N ASP A 62 6.04 1.54 0.79
CA ASP A 62 6.26 2.11 2.11
C ASP A 62 5.00 2.80 2.66
N PHE A 63 4.26 3.53 1.82
CA PHE A 63 2.95 4.08 2.15
C PHE A 63 2.00 2.99 2.63
N VAL A 64 1.83 1.91 1.87
CA VAL A 64 0.93 0.79 2.25
C VAL A 64 1.36 0.18 3.58
N ARG A 65 2.67 0.01 3.80
CA ARG A 65 3.23 -0.56 5.04
C ARG A 65 2.93 0.31 6.26
N GLN A 66 3.15 1.62 6.13
CA GLN A 66 3.06 2.60 7.22
C GLN A 66 1.69 3.28 7.35
N SER A 67 0.79 3.06 6.39
CA SER A 67 -0.55 3.64 6.41
C SER A 67 -1.32 3.22 7.66
N GLU A 68 -2.02 4.19 8.24
CA GLU A 68 -3.02 3.99 9.29
C GLU A 68 -4.43 3.89 8.68
N TRP A 69 -4.52 3.80 7.35
CA TRP A 69 -5.76 3.58 6.62
C TRP A 69 -6.51 2.38 7.19
N THR A 70 -7.71 2.60 7.73
CA THR A 70 -8.62 1.56 8.21
C THR A 70 -9.90 1.46 7.41
N SER A 71 -10.14 2.42 6.49
CA SER A 71 -11.30 2.43 5.62
C SER A 71 -11.27 1.27 4.61
N HIS A 72 -12.46 0.87 4.16
CA HIS A 72 -12.63 -0.12 3.10
C HIS A 72 -12.65 0.51 1.70
N PHE A 73 -12.53 1.84 1.60
CA PHE A 73 -12.66 2.58 0.36
C PHE A 73 -11.31 3.18 -0.07
N TYR A 74 -10.86 2.83 -1.28
CA TYR A 74 -9.65 3.41 -1.88
C TYR A 74 -9.75 4.92 -2.10
N GLY A 75 -10.96 5.47 -2.15
CA GLY A 75 -11.20 6.92 -2.26
C GLY A 75 -10.65 7.73 -1.08
N ASP A 76 -10.40 7.09 0.06
CA ASP A 76 -9.86 7.75 1.26
C ASP A 76 -8.33 7.68 1.35
N LEU A 77 -7.67 6.93 0.44
CA LEU A 77 -6.21 6.83 0.42
C LEU A 77 -5.47 8.14 0.11
N PRO A 78 -5.97 9.06 -0.74
CA PRO A 78 -5.25 10.31 -1.02
C PRO A 78 -5.00 11.15 0.23
N ASP A 79 -6.00 11.28 1.11
CA ASP A 79 -5.86 12.04 2.36
C ASP A 79 -4.86 11.35 3.31
N GLU A 80 -4.95 10.04 3.44
CA GLU A 80 -4.01 9.26 4.26
C GLU A 80 -2.59 9.27 3.68
N PHE A 81 -2.44 9.38 2.35
CA PHE A 81 -1.14 9.50 1.71
C PHE A 81 -0.46 10.83 2.06
N LEU A 82 -1.20 11.94 2.08
CA LEU A 82 -0.68 13.22 2.55
C LEU A 82 -0.28 13.14 4.03
N ALA A 83 -1.13 12.55 4.88
CA ALA A 83 -0.81 12.33 6.29
C ALA A 83 0.43 11.45 6.49
N TYR A 84 0.59 10.41 5.68
CA TYR A 84 1.80 9.58 5.65
C TYR A 84 3.04 10.38 5.28
N LEU A 85 2.98 11.21 4.24
CA LEU A 85 4.11 12.07 3.83
C LEU A 85 4.53 13.01 4.95
N ASP A 86 3.58 13.58 5.69
CA ASP A 86 3.88 14.42 6.86
C ASP A 86 4.57 13.63 7.97
N ARG A 87 4.22 12.35 8.17
CA ARG A 87 4.86 11.48 9.17
C ARG A 87 6.30 11.10 8.81
N VAL A 88 6.58 10.78 7.54
CA VAL A 88 7.93 10.32 7.13
C VAL A 88 8.90 11.47 6.83
N ARG A 89 8.40 12.70 6.71
CA ARG A 89 9.21 13.90 6.53
C ARG A 89 9.73 14.48 7.85
N ALA A 90 9.08 14.18 8.98
CA ALA A 90 9.44 14.64 10.33
C ALA A 90 10.64 13.87 10.90
#